data_AF-A0A7C5TSQ2-F1
#
_entry.id   AF-A0A7C5TSQ2-F1
#
_cell.length_a   1.000
_cell.length_b   1.000
_cell.length_c   1.000
_cell.angle_alpha   90.00
_cell.angle_beta   90.00
_cell.angle_gamma   90.00
#
_symmetry.space_group_name_H-M   'P 1'
#
loop_
_entity.id
_entity.type
_entity.pdbx_description
1 polymer ?
#
loop_
_entity_poly.entity_id
_entity_poly.type
_entity_poly.pdbx_seq_one_letter_code
_entity_poly.pdbx_strand_id
1 'polypeptide(L)'
;MIVGIVMWQLGIFNPGAATATNMQGFGAVKPQLTACGLQADGQIVSCAFLNAAGTPITITHIKMSVDGGPTISKDIGQALSPNQHYIFDYSSIPGVSGRVGDSFQLNAEVTYTIQLGADTVQRKSSGRITGPLE
;
A
#
# COMPACT_ATOMS: atom_id res chain seq x y z
N MET A 1 -4.16 36.22 -25.96
CA MET A 1 -3.90 34.97 -25.20
C MET A 1 -3.47 35.35 -23.78
N ILE A 2 -4.41 35.46 -22.84
CA ILE A 2 -4.15 35.76 -21.42
C ILE A 2 -4.95 34.82 -20.51
N VAL A 3 -6.10 34.31 -20.99
CA VAL A 3 -7.00 33.40 -20.26
C VAL A 3 -6.33 32.07 -19.84
N GLY A 4 -5.41 31.53 -20.65
CA GLY A 4 -4.72 30.28 -20.32
C GLY A 4 -3.76 30.37 -19.12
N ILE A 5 -3.11 31.52 -18.92
CA ILE A 5 -2.16 31.73 -17.80
C ILE A 5 -2.91 31.90 -16.48
N VAL A 6 -4.07 32.56 -16.52
CA VAL A 6 -4.91 32.77 -15.33
C VAL A 6 -5.55 31.45 -14.87
N MET A 7 -5.95 30.57 -15.79
CA MET A 7 -6.45 29.24 -15.45
C MET A 7 -5.38 28.31 -14.87
N TRP A 8 -4.11 28.47 -15.26
CA TRP A 8 -2.98 27.77 -14.64
C TRP A 8 -2.67 28.31 -13.23
N GLN A 9 -2.69 29.63 -13.02
CA GLN A 9 -2.48 30.25 -11.69
C GLN A 9 -3.62 29.98 -10.69
N LEU A 10 -4.85 29.73 -11.17
CA LEU A 10 -5.99 29.33 -10.33
C LEU A 10 -5.98 27.83 -9.97
N GLY A 11 -4.94 27.07 -10.35
CA GLY A 11 -4.79 25.67 -9.97
C GLY A 11 -5.74 24.70 -10.69
N ILE A 12 -6.47 25.15 -11.71
CA ILE A 12 -7.43 24.34 -12.49
C ILE A 12 -6.70 23.27 -13.32
N PHE A 13 -5.44 23.54 -13.68
CA PHE A 13 -4.49 22.56 -14.18
C PHE A 13 -3.28 22.56 -13.26
N ASN A 14 -3.34 21.79 -12.19
CA ASN A 14 -2.15 21.42 -11.44
C ASN A 14 -1.62 20.08 -11.98
N PRO A 15 -0.79 20.06 -13.04
CA PRO A 15 -0.16 18.83 -13.53
C PRO A 15 0.87 18.25 -12.55
N GLY A 16 1.05 18.85 -11.37
CA GLY A 16 1.91 18.37 -10.29
C GLY A 16 1.17 18.08 -8.99
N ALA A 17 -0.17 17.98 -9.00
CA ALA A 17 -0.89 17.45 -7.84
C ALA A 17 -0.52 15.96 -7.73
N ALA A 18 0.45 15.66 -6.86
CA ALA A 18 0.79 14.33 -6.41
C ALA A 18 -0.51 13.53 -6.28
N THR A 19 -0.72 12.56 -7.18
CA THR A 19 -1.92 11.72 -7.20
C THR A 19 -2.07 11.14 -5.81
N ALA A 20 -3.13 11.50 -5.09
CA ALA A 20 -3.35 11.00 -3.74
C ALA A 20 -3.20 9.48 -3.73
N THR A 21 -2.50 8.93 -2.73
CA THR A 21 -2.36 7.49 -2.58
C THR A 21 -3.76 6.87 -2.58
N ASN A 22 -3.95 5.81 -3.35
CA ASN A 22 -5.21 5.09 -3.56
C ASN A 22 -4.98 3.59 -3.35
N MET A 23 -6.01 2.88 -2.89
CA MET A 23 -5.97 1.42 -2.74
C MET A 23 -7.26 0.78 -3.26
N GLN A 24 -7.13 -0.37 -3.93
CA GLN A 24 -8.26 -1.10 -4.49
C GLN A 24 -8.07 -2.61 -4.31
N GLY A 25 -9.17 -3.36 -4.19
CA GLY A 25 -9.17 -4.82 -4.18
C GLY A 25 -9.02 -5.48 -2.80
N PHE A 26 -8.54 -4.76 -1.78
CA PHE A 26 -8.35 -5.33 -0.45
C PHE A 26 -9.67 -5.67 0.25
N GLY A 27 -9.69 -6.82 0.91
CA GLY A 27 -10.77 -7.28 1.79
C GLY A 27 -10.53 -6.88 3.25
N ALA A 28 -10.45 -7.90 4.11
CA ALA A 28 -10.44 -7.71 5.56
C ALA A 28 -9.14 -7.11 6.13
N VAL A 29 -8.02 -7.23 5.40
CA VAL A 29 -6.75 -6.57 5.76
C VAL A 29 -6.38 -5.64 4.63
N LYS A 30 -6.23 -4.35 4.94
CA LYS A 30 -6.04 -3.31 3.92
C LYS A 30 -4.93 -2.34 4.31
N PRO A 31 -4.19 -1.80 3.35
CA PRO A 31 -3.20 -0.76 3.63
C PRO A 31 -3.89 0.50 4.15
N GLN A 32 -3.22 1.26 5.00
CA GLN A 32 -3.69 2.58 5.42
C GLN A 32 -3.20 3.60 4.37
N LEU A 33 -4.14 4.24 3.68
CA LEU A 33 -3.91 5.10 2.50
C LEU A 33 -2.78 6.11 2.68
N THR A 34 -2.70 6.79 3.82
CA THR A 34 -1.68 7.82 4.09
C THR A 34 -0.34 7.27 4.59
N ALA A 35 -0.24 5.96 4.80
CA ALA A 35 0.91 5.34 5.44
C ALA A 35 1.61 4.30 4.56
N CYS A 36 1.31 4.24 3.25
CA CYS A 36 2.00 3.40 2.26
C CYS A 36 2.67 4.28 1.19
N GLY A 37 3.88 4.77 1.50
CA GLY A 37 4.70 5.65 0.66
C GLY A 37 5.96 4.94 0.16
N LEU A 38 6.42 5.32 -1.04
CA LEU A 38 7.55 4.72 -1.73
C LEU A 38 8.44 5.81 -2.32
N GLN A 39 9.73 5.77 -2.03
CA GLN A 39 10.69 6.73 -2.59
C GLN A 39 11.03 6.38 -4.05
N ALA A 40 11.56 7.37 -4.78
CA ALA A 40 12.01 7.20 -6.16
C ALA A 40 13.07 6.08 -6.37
N ASP A 41 13.80 5.70 -5.33
CA ASP A 41 14.78 4.60 -5.33
C ASP A 41 14.20 3.24 -4.89
N GLY A 42 12.89 3.21 -4.61
CA GLY A 42 12.17 2.02 -4.14
C GLY A 42 12.20 1.78 -2.64
N GLN A 43 12.79 2.66 -1.83
CA GLN A 43 12.68 2.55 -0.38
C GLN A 43 11.24 2.73 0.09
N ILE A 44 10.79 1.86 0.98
CA ILE A 44 9.48 2.00 1.60
C ILE A 44 9.61 3.02 2.73
N VAL A 45 8.91 4.14 2.61
CA VAL A 45 8.89 5.20 3.64
C VAL A 45 8.12 4.71 4.86
N SER A 46 6.95 4.14 4.61
CA SER A 46 6.14 3.39 5.55
C SER A 46 5.12 2.59 4.76
N CYS A 47 4.67 1.42 5.24
CA CYS A 47 3.43 0.79 4.77
C CYS A 47 2.70 0.10 5.93
N ALA A 48 1.58 0.67 6.37
CA ALA A 48 0.80 0.11 7.47
C ALA A 48 -0.40 -0.68 6.96
N PHE A 49 -0.65 -1.86 7.52
CA PHE A 49 -1.82 -2.70 7.25
C PHE A 49 -2.78 -2.70 8.42
N LEU A 50 -4.01 -2.26 8.17
CA LEU A 50 -5.12 -2.25 9.11
C LEU A 50 -5.85 -3.60 9.12
N ASN A 51 -6.06 -4.15 10.32
CA ASN A 51 -7.04 -5.21 10.51
C ASN A 51 -8.47 -4.62 10.51
N ALA A 52 -9.17 -4.76 9.38
CA ALA A 52 -10.57 -4.39 9.19
C ALA A 52 -11.52 -5.59 9.22
N ALA A 53 -11.07 -6.77 9.67
CA ALA A 53 -11.87 -8.01 9.71
C ALA A 53 -12.97 -8.01 10.77
N GLY A 54 -12.92 -7.06 11.73
CA GLY A 54 -13.81 -7.03 12.88
C GLY A 54 -13.50 -8.09 13.95
N THR A 55 -12.53 -8.98 13.71
CA THR A 55 -12.07 -10.01 14.65
C THR A 55 -10.53 -10.03 14.72
N PRO A 56 -9.95 -10.61 15.79
CA PRO A 56 -8.51 -10.81 15.86
C PRO A 56 -8.00 -11.70 14.72
N ILE A 57 -6.89 -11.29 14.11
CA ILE A 57 -6.21 -12.04 13.04
C ILE A 57 -4.74 -12.24 13.39
N THR A 58 -4.07 -13.18 12.73
CA THR A 58 -2.60 -13.24 12.70
C THR A 58 -2.13 -13.06 11.27
N ILE A 59 -1.39 -11.98 10.99
CA ILE A 59 -0.73 -11.82 9.69
C ILE A 59 0.42 -12.79 9.64
N THR A 60 0.38 -13.73 8.70
CA THR A 60 1.43 -14.73 8.54
C THR A 60 2.46 -14.29 7.52
N HIS A 61 2.02 -13.69 6.41
CA HIS A 61 2.88 -13.42 5.27
C HIS A 61 2.40 -12.20 4.48
N ILE A 62 3.30 -11.32 4.07
CA ILE A 62 3.01 -10.20 3.17
C ILE A 62 3.90 -10.31 1.94
N LYS A 63 3.29 -10.17 0.76
CA LYS A 63 3.97 -10.07 -0.53
C LYS A 63 3.70 -8.72 -1.16
N MET A 64 4.71 -8.13 -1.78
CA MET A 64 4.56 -6.90 -2.55
C MET A 64 5.38 -6.96 -3.83
N SER A 65 4.89 -6.34 -4.89
CA SER A 65 5.64 -6.15 -6.13
C SER A 65 5.18 -4.90 -6.86
N VAL A 66 6.11 -4.18 -7.48
CA VAL A 66 5.72 -3.20 -8.49
C VAL A 66 5.32 -3.90 -9.78
N ASP A 67 4.49 -3.24 -10.58
CA ASP A 67 4.01 -3.83 -11.84
C ASP A 67 5.17 -4.21 -12.78
N GLY A 68 5.19 -5.46 -13.23
CA GLY A 68 6.30 -6.03 -14.00
C GLY A 68 7.63 -6.23 -13.25
N GLY A 69 7.69 -5.89 -11.95
CA GLY A 69 8.89 -6.00 -11.13
C GLY A 69 8.98 -7.31 -10.32
N PRO A 70 10.14 -7.55 -9.68
CA PRO A 70 10.33 -8.66 -8.75
C PRO A 70 9.43 -8.55 -7.52
N THR A 71 9.00 -9.71 -7.02
CA THR A 71 8.16 -9.82 -5.82
C THR A 71 9.02 -9.97 -4.57
N ILE A 72 8.75 -9.15 -3.57
CA ILE A 72 9.27 -9.32 -2.21
C ILE A 72 8.24 -10.05 -1.34
N SER A 73 8.74 -10.76 -0.34
CA SER A 73 7.90 -11.51 0.59
C SER A 73 8.53 -11.53 1.97
N LYS A 74 7.71 -11.37 3.02
CA LYS A 74 8.16 -11.45 4.42
C LYS A 74 7.18 -12.26 5.26
N ASP A 75 7.72 -13.19 6.04
CA ASP A 75 6.99 -13.88 7.11
C ASP A 75 6.95 -13.01 8.36
N ILE A 76 5.78 -12.93 9.01
CA ILE A 76 5.52 -11.94 10.06
C ILE A 76 5.10 -12.61 11.36
N GLY A 77 4.05 -13.44 11.32
CA GLY A 77 3.54 -14.14 12.51
C GLY A 77 2.94 -13.23 13.58
N GLN A 78 2.47 -12.04 13.22
CA GLN A 78 1.99 -11.04 14.18
C GLN A 78 0.47 -11.06 14.34
N ALA A 79 0.02 -11.18 15.59
CA ALA A 79 -1.38 -11.05 15.95
C ALA A 79 -1.81 -9.57 15.98
N LEU A 80 -2.97 -9.28 15.41
CA LEU A 80 -3.61 -7.96 15.40
C LEU A 80 -5.04 -8.07 15.90
N SER A 81 -5.36 -7.27 16.91
CA SER A 81 -6.75 -7.03 17.30
C SER A 81 -7.48 -6.20 16.24
N PRO A 82 -8.83 -6.17 16.26
CA PRO A 82 -9.60 -5.32 15.36
C PRO A 82 -9.12 -3.86 15.43
N ASN A 83 -9.04 -3.20 14.27
CA ASN A 83 -8.59 -1.83 14.09
C ASN A 83 -7.13 -1.54 14.46
N GLN A 84 -6.31 -2.57 14.76
CA GLN A 84 -4.87 -2.39 14.92
C GLN A 84 -4.15 -2.39 13.57
N HIS A 85 -3.00 -1.74 13.55
CA HIS A 85 -2.12 -1.63 12.39
C HIS A 85 -0.86 -2.45 12.61
N TYR A 86 -0.42 -3.11 11.55
CA TYR A 86 0.94 -3.64 11.44
C TYR A 86 1.76 -2.75 10.51
N ILE A 87 2.92 -2.30 10.96
CA ILE A 87 3.85 -1.52 10.13
C ILE A 87 4.77 -2.51 9.42
N PHE A 88 4.71 -2.53 8.09
CA PHE A 88 5.59 -3.32 7.27
C PHE A 88 6.97 -2.65 7.17
N ASP A 89 7.92 -3.23 7.88
CA ASP A 89 9.33 -2.84 7.90
C ASP A 89 10.10 -3.67 6.85
N TYR A 90 10.17 -3.14 5.62
CA TYR A 90 10.99 -3.71 4.56
C TYR A 90 11.78 -2.59 3.88
N SER A 91 13.06 -2.82 3.63
CA SER A 91 14.00 -1.74 3.28
C SER A 91 13.73 -1.14 1.91
N SER A 92 13.40 -1.96 0.91
CA SER A 92 13.12 -1.49 -0.45
C SER A 92 12.37 -2.52 -1.30
N ILE A 93 11.62 -2.02 -2.28
CA ILE A 93 10.96 -2.81 -3.31
C ILE A 93 11.80 -2.71 -4.59
N PRO A 94 12.40 -3.82 -5.06
CA PRO A 94 13.21 -3.79 -6.27
C PRO A 94 12.34 -3.56 -7.51
N GLY A 95 12.94 -2.96 -8.55
CA GLY A 95 12.25 -2.66 -9.81
C GLY A 95 11.51 -1.32 -9.81
N VAL A 96 11.60 -0.53 -8.74
CA VAL A 96 11.16 0.86 -8.73
C VAL A 96 12.23 1.71 -9.39
N SER A 97 11.86 2.43 -10.44
CA SER A 97 12.70 3.45 -11.04
C SER A 97 11.81 4.58 -11.52
N GLY A 98 12.03 5.78 -11.02
CA GLY A 98 11.25 6.95 -11.40
C GLY A 98 11.83 8.23 -10.81
N ARG A 99 11.10 9.32 -10.98
CA ARG A 99 11.36 10.59 -10.33
C ARG A 99 10.33 10.82 -9.24
N VAL A 100 10.70 11.63 -8.25
CA VAL A 100 9.73 12.15 -7.27
C VAL A 100 8.54 12.76 -8.01
N GLY A 101 7.34 12.37 -7.61
CA GLY A 101 6.08 12.76 -8.24
C GLY A 101 5.57 11.81 -9.33
N ASP A 102 6.39 10.89 -9.86
CA ASP A 102 5.91 9.87 -10.79
C ASP A 102 4.95 8.90 -10.09
N SER A 103 3.94 8.41 -10.79
CA SER A 103 3.00 7.45 -10.20
C SER A 103 3.62 6.05 -10.08
N PHE A 104 3.60 5.45 -8.89
CA PHE A 104 3.89 4.03 -8.71
C PHE A 104 2.61 3.19 -8.69
N GLN A 105 2.76 1.91 -8.99
CA GLN A 105 1.70 0.91 -8.88
C GLN A 105 2.26 -0.33 -8.19
N LEU A 106 1.79 -0.58 -6.97
CA LEU A 106 2.24 -1.64 -6.11
C LEU A 106 1.11 -2.66 -5.90
N ASN A 107 1.36 -3.92 -6.25
CA ASN A 107 0.47 -5.02 -5.92
C ASN A 107 0.91 -5.57 -4.56
N ALA A 108 -0.04 -5.72 -3.63
CA ALA A 108 0.23 -6.33 -2.33
C ALA A 108 -0.76 -7.47 -2.05
N GLU A 109 -0.25 -8.54 -1.44
CA GLU A 109 -1.04 -9.67 -0.95
C GLU A 109 -0.68 -9.91 0.51
N VAL A 110 -1.68 -9.87 1.39
CA VAL A 110 -1.56 -10.18 2.80
C VAL A 110 -2.25 -11.51 3.06
N THR A 111 -1.47 -12.48 3.55
CA THR A 111 -1.98 -13.74 4.06
C THR A 111 -2.12 -13.64 5.58
N TYR A 112 -3.27 -14.05 6.09
CA TYR A 112 -3.57 -14.01 7.52
C TYR A 112 -4.41 -15.20 7.93
N THR A 113 -4.41 -15.53 9.22
CA THR A 113 -5.27 -16.55 9.80
C THR A 113 -6.29 -15.94 10.75
N ILE A 114 -7.46 -16.57 10.83
CA ILE A 114 -8.52 -16.28 11.80
C ILE A 114 -8.80 -17.57 12.56
N GLN A 115 -9.00 -17.48 13.88
CA GLN A 115 -9.53 -18.59 14.68
C GLN A 115 -11.05 -18.60 14.61
N LEU A 116 -11.64 -19.71 14.18
CA LEU A 116 -13.07 -19.96 14.17
C LEU A 116 -13.37 -21.17 15.07
N GLY A 117 -13.56 -20.90 16.36
CA GLY A 117 -13.67 -21.97 17.36
C GLY A 117 -12.33 -22.68 17.55
N ALA A 118 -12.27 -23.98 17.23
CA ALA A 118 -11.05 -24.78 17.31
C ALA A 118 -10.23 -24.77 15.99
N ASP A 119 -10.81 -24.27 14.90
CA ASP A 119 -10.21 -24.31 13.57
C ASP A 119 -9.47 -23.01 13.24
N THR A 120 -8.23 -23.15 12.75
CA THR A 120 -7.48 -22.03 12.18
C THR A 120 -7.70 -21.97 10.68
N VAL A 121 -8.31 -20.90 10.19
CA VAL A 121 -8.59 -20.70 8.76
C VAL A 121 -7.66 -19.66 8.18
N GLN A 122 -6.93 -20.04 7.14
CA GLN A 122 -6.08 -19.13 6.38
C GLN A 122 -6.88 -18.40 5.29
N ARG A 123 -6.65 -17.09 5.17
CA ARG A 123 -7.28 -16.19 4.21
C ARG A 123 -6.23 -15.29 3.55
N LYS A 124 -6.62 -14.69 2.44
CA LYS A 124 -5.82 -13.72 1.70
C LYS A 124 -6.61 -12.46 1.45
N SER A 125 -5.93 -11.33 1.53
CA SER A 125 -6.42 -10.03 1.11
C SER A 125 -5.39 -9.44 0.15
N SER A 126 -5.75 -9.25 -1.10
CA SER A 126 -4.86 -8.71 -2.12
C SER A 126 -5.45 -7.48 -2.75
N GLY A 127 -4.60 -6.63 -3.29
CA GLY A 127 -5.03 -5.40 -3.91
C GLY A 127 -3.89 -4.61 -4.50
N ARG A 128 -4.24 -3.47 -5.07
CA ARG A 128 -3.31 -2.53 -5.67
C ARG A 128 -3.26 -1.25 -4.85
N ILE A 129 -2.06 -0.73 -4.65
CA ILE A 129 -1.75 0.56 -4.04
C ILE A 129 -1.12 1.42 -5.13
N THR A 130 -1.63 2.61 -5.34
CA THR A 130 -1.08 3.56 -6.31
C THR A 130 -0.87 4.89 -5.65
N GLY A 131 0.22 5.57 -5.93
CA GLY A 131 0.51 6.89 -5.35
C GLY A 131 1.65 7.55 -6.09
N PRO A 132 2.06 8.75 -5.68
CA PRO A 132 3.24 9.41 -6.20
C PRO A 132 4.48 8.85 -5.50
N LEU A 133 5.59 8.77 -6.22
CA LEU A 133 6.90 8.52 -5.61
C LEU A 133 7.29 9.76 -4.78
N GLU A 134 7.79 9.52 -3.58
CA GLU A 134 8.29 10.54 -2.65
C GLU A 134 9.78 10.85 -2.86
#